data_AF-M1M8R9-F1
#
_entry.id   AF-M1M8R9-F1
#
_cell.length_a   1.000
_cell.length_b   1.000
_cell.length_c   1.000
_cell.angle_alpha   90.00
_cell.angle_beta   90.00
_cell.angle_gamma   90.00
#
_symmetry.space_group_name_H-M   'P 1'
#
loop_
_entity.id
_entity.type
_entity.pdbx_description
1 polymer ?
#
loop_
_entity_poly.entity_id
_entity_poly.type
_entity_poly.pdbx_seq_one_letter_code
_entity_poly.pdbx_strand_id
1 'polypeptide(L)'
;MKKIKMKIVTLGLSLILVAGSLFSPVSVSARTMGDPSNQIDGKLSTFYQGDIGDCGAVSGIQALANSKYGRSLLRTMITVNGDDSYTVNFKSGIQSVSQTDVDNAGITGDLDARVIEAGLQNAMNVYNGCFACDVFTTITGFKQSQVRGATSKTNLMNTMASKCASGDGITAACDFTIADPDKGILGNGEHSYSIQSVTKDTVVVINPWDTSELISMSRSEFESSIRYMTYVDNTAKKVVVFWA
;
A
#
# COMPACT_ATOMS: atom_id res chain seq x y z
N MET A 1 64.29 54.60 -15.46
CA MET A 1 63.14 54.42 -14.54
C MET A 1 61.97 53.84 -15.35
N LYS A 2 61.51 52.64 -14.97
CA LYS A 2 60.56 51.81 -15.72
C LYS A 2 59.13 52.38 -15.66
N LYS A 3 58.46 52.45 -16.81
CA LYS A 3 57.03 52.77 -16.95
C LYS A 3 56.20 51.52 -16.61
N ILE A 4 55.30 51.61 -15.64
CA ILE A 4 54.24 50.61 -15.39
C ILE A 4 52.92 51.25 -15.82
N LYS A 5 52.31 50.70 -16.87
CA LYS A 5 50.94 51.03 -17.30
C LYS A 5 49.98 50.17 -16.48
N MET A 6 49.14 50.80 -15.67
CA MET A 6 48.06 50.13 -14.94
C MET A 6 46.81 50.09 -15.84
N LYS A 7 46.33 48.87 -16.14
CA LYS A 7 45.07 48.62 -16.85
C LYS A 7 43.92 48.78 -15.84
N ILE A 8 42.96 49.65 -16.13
CA ILE A 8 41.66 49.66 -15.44
C ILE A 8 40.73 48.78 -16.26
N VAL A 9 40.29 47.68 -15.65
CA VAL A 9 39.29 46.76 -16.19
C VAL A 9 37.92 47.27 -15.73
N THR A 10 37.10 47.69 -16.69
CA THR A 10 35.72 48.09 -16.48
C THR A 10 34.87 46.85 -16.21
N LEU A 11 34.37 46.70 -14.98
CA LEU A 11 33.39 45.66 -14.64
C LEU A 11 32.00 46.10 -15.12
N GLY A 12 31.57 45.57 -16.26
CA GLY A 12 30.22 45.73 -16.77
C GLY A 12 29.25 44.81 -16.04
N LEU A 13 28.36 45.41 -15.26
CA LEU A 13 27.22 44.76 -14.62
C LEU A 13 26.24 44.32 -15.72
N SER A 14 26.10 43.02 -15.97
CA SER A 14 25.04 42.47 -16.81
C SER A 14 24.08 41.66 -15.95
N LEU A 15 22.90 42.24 -15.75
CA LEU A 15 21.76 41.65 -15.07
C LEU A 15 21.09 40.69 -16.07
N ILE A 16 21.29 39.38 -15.91
CA ILE A 16 20.54 38.37 -16.67
C ILE A 16 19.40 37.88 -15.77
N LEU A 17 18.18 38.36 -16.06
CA LEU A 17 16.93 37.79 -15.57
C LEU A 17 16.67 36.48 -16.32
N VAL A 18 16.95 35.34 -15.69
CA VAL A 18 16.42 34.05 -16.13
C VAL A 18 15.14 33.79 -15.34
N ALA A 19 14.00 34.14 -15.93
CA ALA A 19 12.69 33.67 -15.48
C ALA A 19 12.51 32.22 -15.95
N GLY A 20 13.11 31.28 -15.22
CA GLY A 20 12.81 29.86 -15.35
C GLY A 20 11.62 29.53 -14.45
N SER A 21 10.47 29.24 -15.04
CA SER A 21 9.31 28.66 -14.36
C SER A 21 9.68 27.28 -13.82
N LEU A 22 10.11 27.23 -12.56
CA LEU A 22 10.20 26.01 -11.78
C LEU A 22 8.78 25.52 -11.52
N PHE A 23 8.28 24.64 -12.40
CA PHE A 23 7.22 23.70 -12.04
C PHE A 23 7.78 22.72 -11.02
N SER A 24 7.81 23.12 -9.75
CA SER A 24 7.87 22.13 -8.68
C SER A 24 6.52 21.42 -8.65
N PRO A 25 6.46 20.07 -8.73
CA PRO A 25 5.23 19.37 -8.41
C PRO A 25 4.91 19.73 -6.96
N VAL A 26 3.82 20.47 -6.78
CA VAL A 26 3.32 20.76 -5.44
C VAL A 26 2.90 19.41 -4.88
N SER A 27 3.66 18.89 -3.93
CA SER A 27 3.16 17.87 -3.01
C SER A 27 2.06 18.54 -2.20
N VAL A 28 0.84 18.58 -2.75
CA VAL A 28 -0.32 19.17 -2.08
C VAL A 28 -0.68 18.28 -0.89
N SER A 29 -0.01 18.48 0.24
CA SER A 29 -0.48 18.10 1.57
C SER A 29 -1.47 19.13 2.11
N ALA A 30 -2.43 19.52 1.27
CA ALA A 30 -3.57 20.33 1.68
C ALA A 30 -4.82 19.71 1.08
N ARG A 31 -5.45 18.78 1.81
CA ARG A 31 -6.83 18.37 1.55
C ARG A 31 -7.67 18.49 2.83
N THR A 32 -8.74 19.24 2.65
CA THR A 32 -9.92 19.46 3.48
C THR A 32 -10.41 18.17 4.16
N MET A 33 -10.85 18.26 5.42
CA MET A 33 -11.71 17.22 6.01
C MET A 33 -13.00 17.17 5.17
N GLY A 34 -13.19 16.12 4.39
CA GLY A 34 -14.31 15.98 3.45
C GLY A 34 -14.78 14.53 3.34
N ASP A 35 -15.76 14.31 2.48
CA ASP A 35 -16.27 12.98 2.13
C ASP A 35 -15.13 12.09 1.59
N PRO A 36 -14.82 10.94 2.25
CA PRO A 36 -13.77 10.03 1.82
C PRO A 36 -13.89 9.56 0.37
N SER A 37 -15.10 9.55 -0.20
CA SER A 37 -15.28 9.10 -1.57
C SER A 37 -14.78 10.07 -2.63
N ASN A 38 -14.36 11.27 -2.23
CA ASN A 38 -13.99 12.36 -3.14
C ASN A 38 -12.63 13.01 -2.81
N GLN A 39 -11.85 12.44 -1.89
CA GLN A 39 -10.58 13.02 -1.42
C GLN A 39 -9.37 12.11 -1.72
N ILE A 40 -8.22 12.73 -2.05
CA ILE A 40 -6.90 12.09 -2.08
C ILE A 40 -6.13 12.65 -0.89
N ASP A 41 -6.23 12.01 0.27
CA ASP A 41 -5.64 12.50 1.51
C ASP A 41 -4.48 11.63 2.02
N GLY A 42 -4.14 10.56 1.28
CA GLY A 42 -3.08 9.64 1.63
C GLY A 42 -3.40 8.78 2.84
N LYS A 43 -4.68 8.64 3.18
CA LYS A 43 -5.21 7.75 4.21
C LYS A 43 -6.33 6.92 3.60
N LEU A 44 -6.54 5.74 4.16
CA LEU A 44 -7.67 4.90 3.77
C LEU A 44 -8.75 5.02 4.85
N SER A 45 -9.95 5.39 4.42
CA SER A 45 -11.19 5.29 5.19
C SER A 45 -11.83 3.93 4.95
N THR A 46 -13.11 3.74 5.30
CA THR A 46 -13.83 2.52 4.93
C THR A 46 -14.01 2.44 3.42
N PHE A 47 -13.75 1.26 2.86
CA PHE A 47 -14.04 0.92 1.48
C PHE A 47 -14.50 -0.54 1.39
N TYR A 48 -15.02 -0.91 0.22
CA TYR A 48 -15.71 -2.17 0.00
C TYR A 48 -15.22 -2.78 -1.31
N GLN A 49 -14.90 -4.06 -1.30
CA GLN A 49 -14.74 -4.84 -2.53
C GLN A 49 -16.08 -4.95 -3.26
N GLY A 50 -16.08 -4.75 -4.57
CA GLY A 50 -17.23 -5.05 -5.44
C GLY A 50 -17.33 -6.52 -5.84
N ASP A 51 -18.17 -6.84 -6.81
CA ASP A 51 -18.36 -8.21 -7.33
C ASP A 51 -17.27 -8.61 -8.34
N ILE A 52 -16.00 -8.41 -7.98
CA ILE A 52 -14.82 -8.73 -8.78
C ILE A 52 -13.86 -9.62 -7.96
N GLY A 53 -13.16 -10.54 -8.62
CA GLY A 53 -12.27 -11.52 -7.97
C GLY A 53 -10.93 -10.95 -7.46
N ASP A 54 -10.88 -9.67 -7.09
CA ASP A 54 -9.67 -8.90 -6.74
C ASP A 54 -9.41 -8.82 -5.22
N CYS A 55 -10.01 -9.69 -4.41
CA CYS A 55 -9.89 -9.68 -2.94
C CYS A 55 -8.44 -9.58 -2.42
N GLY A 56 -7.47 -10.13 -3.15
CA GLY A 56 -6.04 -10.01 -2.85
C GLY A 56 -5.49 -8.59 -3.02
N ALA A 57 -5.98 -7.83 -4.02
CA ALA A 57 -5.70 -6.41 -4.20
C ALA A 57 -6.33 -5.59 -3.09
N VAL A 58 -7.63 -5.77 -2.83
CA VAL A 58 -8.35 -5.03 -1.79
C VAL A 58 -7.72 -5.24 -0.42
N SER A 59 -7.42 -6.49 -0.05
CA SER A 59 -6.72 -6.83 1.20
C SER A 59 -5.30 -6.26 1.26
N GLY A 60 -4.58 -6.28 0.15
CA GLY A 60 -3.24 -5.71 0.04
C GLY A 60 -3.23 -4.19 0.22
N ILE A 61 -4.19 -3.48 -0.40
CA ILE A 61 -4.37 -2.03 -0.24
C ILE A 61 -4.71 -1.70 1.21
N GLN A 62 -5.70 -2.39 1.79
CA GLN A 62 -6.12 -2.17 3.18
C GLN A 62 -4.93 -2.32 4.14
N ALA A 63 -4.12 -3.38 3.95
CA ALA A 63 -2.99 -3.68 4.83
C ALA A 63 -1.95 -2.56 4.92
N LEU A 64 -1.92 -1.61 3.97
CA LEU A 64 -1.05 -0.44 4.04
C LEU A 64 -1.41 0.47 5.23
N ALA A 65 -2.71 0.61 5.54
CA ALA A 65 -3.16 1.47 6.64
C ALA A 65 -2.69 0.96 8.01
N ASN A 66 -2.43 -0.34 8.15
CA ASN A 66 -2.15 -1.00 9.43
C ASN A 66 -0.72 -0.76 9.95
N SER A 67 0.22 -0.31 9.11
CA SER A 67 1.61 -0.04 9.54
C SER A 67 2.08 1.38 9.28
N LYS A 68 3.07 1.85 10.08
CA LYS A 68 3.74 3.14 9.84
C LYS A 68 4.36 3.19 8.45
N TYR A 69 4.93 2.07 7.99
CA TYR A 69 5.54 1.96 6.67
C TYR A 69 4.51 2.07 5.56
N GLY A 70 3.43 1.28 5.61
CA GLY A 70 2.36 1.32 4.61
C GLY A 70 1.69 2.70 4.54
N ARG A 71 1.39 3.31 5.70
CA ARG A 71 0.88 4.70 5.76
C ARG A 71 1.85 5.71 5.16
N SER A 72 3.16 5.48 5.24
CA SER A 72 4.14 6.36 4.57
C SER A 72 4.12 6.23 3.05
N LEU A 73 3.83 5.03 2.53
CA LEU A 73 3.62 4.82 1.11
C LEU A 73 2.36 5.54 0.64
N LEU A 74 1.22 5.34 1.31
CA LEU A 74 -0.08 5.95 0.96
C LEU A 74 0.04 7.47 0.78
N ARG A 75 0.68 8.18 1.72
CA ARG A 75 0.88 9.64 1.66
C ARG A 75 1.64 10.16 0.45
N THR A 76 2.35 9.31 -0.28
CA THR A 76 3.23 9.70 -1.38
C THR A 76 2.94 8.93 -2.67
N MET A 77 1.96 8.03 -2.65
CA MET A 77 1.73 7.10 -3.76
C MET A 77 1.02 7.79 -4.93
N ILE A 78 0.09 8.70 -4.64
CA ILE A 78 -0.78 9.33 -5.64
C ILE A 78 -0.34 10.77 -5.87
N THR A 79 -0.15 11.14 -7.13
CA THR A 79 -0.03 12.52 -7.60
C THR A 79 -1.26 12.87 -8.44
N VAL A 80 -1.81 14.07 -8.27
CA VAL A 80 -2.96 14.56 -9.06
C VAL A 80 -2.45 15.46 -10.18
N ASN A 81 -2.86 15.20 -11.42
CA ASN A 81 -2.26 15.81 -12.61
C ASN A 81 -2.96 17.11 -13.08
N GLY A 82 -4.11 17.46 -12.50
CA GLY A 82 -4.84 18.71 -12.79
C GLY A 82 -5.80 18.65 -13.99
N ASP A 83 -5.89 17.50 -14.66
CA ASP A 83 -6.78 17.16 -15.77
C ASP A 83 -7.75 16.02 -15.40
N ASP A 84 -8.06 15.90 -14.10
CA ASP A 84 -8.83 14.80 -13.49
C ASP A 84 -8.18 13.41 -13.61
N SER A 85 -6.91 13.34 -14.04
CA SER A 85 -6.11 12.11 -13.97
C SER A 85 -5.15 12.08 -12.77
N TYR A 86 -4.64 10.89 -12.50
CA TYR A 86 -3.73 10.58 -11.41
C TYR A 86 -2.47 9.89 -11.92
N THR A 87 -1.36 10.09 -11.22
CA THR A 87 -0.14 9.30 -11.36
C THR A 87 0.06 8.48 -10.10
N VAL A 88 0.13 7.16 -10.23
CA VAL A 88 0.35 6.22 -9.11
C VAL A 88 1.80 5.71 -9.15
N ASN A 89 2.54 6.00 -8.09
CA ASN A 89 3.98 5.78 -8.00
C ASN A 89 4.31 4.49 -7.25
N PHE A 90 4.03 3.33 -7.86
CA PHE A 90 4.53 2.07 -7.33
C PHE A 90 6.05 1.99 -7.45
N LYS A 91 6.70 1.30 -6.51
CA LYS A 91 8.15 1.14 -6.57
C LYS A 91 8.61 0.20 -7.69
N SER A 92 7.72 -0.66 -8.21
CA SER A 92 7.99 -1.47 -9.41
C SER A 92 7.77 -0.71 -10.73
N GLY A 93 7.08 0.44 -10.72
CA GLY A 93 6.79 1.24 -11.91
C GLY A 93 5.74 2.30 -11.67
N ILE A 94 5.73 3.34 -12.52
CA ILE A 94 4.77 4.44 -12.46
C ILE A 94 3.58 4.12 -13.37
N GLN A 95 2.37 4.37 -12.90
CA GLN A 95 1.13 4.16 -13.64
C GLN A 95 0.38 5.48 -13.83
N SER A 96 -0.10 5.71 -15.05
CA SER A 96 -1.11 6.75 -15.30
C SER A 96 -2.50 6.15 -15.09
N VAL A 97 -3.37 6.87 -14.41
CA VAL A 97 -4.74 6.46 -14.07
C VAL A 97 -5.67 7.59 -14.49
N SER A 98 -6.55 7.31 -15.45
CA SER A 98 -7.58 8.25 -15.90
C SER A 98 -8.79 8.24 -14.96
N GLN A 99 -9.64 9.26 -15.05
CA GLN A 99 -10.93 9.25 -14.33
C GLN A 99 -11.78 8.00 -14.68
N THR A 100 -11.77 7.58 -15.95
CA THR A 100 -12.45 6.36 -16.40
C THR A 100 -11.92 5.11 -15.70
N ASP A 101 -10.62 5.02 -15.44
CA ASP A 101 -10.05 3.88 -14.72
C ASP A 101 -10.54 3.85 -13.26
N VAL A 102 -10.66 5.01 -12.62
CA VAL A 102 -11.20 5.16 -11.26
C VAL A 102 -12.70 4.83 -11.21
N ASP A 103 -13.46 5.22 -12.23
CA ASP A 103 -14.88 4.92 -12.34
C ASP A 103 -15.14 3.42 -12.57
N ASN A 104 -14.17 2.72 -13.18
CA ASN A 104 -14.17 1.27 -13.37
C ASN A 104 -13.47 0.49 -12.25
N ALA A 105 -13.08 1.15 -11.16
CA ALA A 105 -12.54 0.47 -9.97
C ALA A 105 -13.58 -0.50 -9.40
N GLY A 106 -13.12 -1.68 -8.97
CA GLY A 106 -13.95 -2.64 -8.24
C GLY A 106 -14.26 -2.18 -6.82
N ILE A 107 -13.34 -1.44 -6.22
CA ILE A 107 -13.50 -0.81 -4.91
C ILE A 107 -14.52 0.33 -4.98
N THR A 108 -15.34 0.43 -3.93
CA THR A 108 -16.18 1.60 -3.64
C THR A 108 -15.86 2.17 -2.25
N GLY A 109 -16.34 3.38 -1.95
CA GLY A 109 -16.00 4.09 -0.71
C GLY A 109 -14.84 5.05 -0.94
N ASP A 110 -13.70 4.80 -0.31
CA ASP A 110 -12.53 5.69 -0.31
C ASP A 110 -11.87 5.91 -1.70
N LEU A 111 -11.62 7.18 -2.06
CA LEU A 111 -11.05 7.52 -3.38
C LEU A 111 -9.55 7.19 -3.49
N ASP A 112 -8.75 7.30 -2.43
CA ASP A 112 -7.35 6.85 -2.45
C ASP A 112 -7.29 5.35 -2.80
N ALA A 113 -8.16 4.53 -2.18
CA ALA A 113 -8.25 3.10 -2.47
C ALA A 113 -8.58 2.79 -3.95
N ARG A 114 -9.59 3.48 -4.51
CA ARG A 114 -10.01 3.31 -5.91
C ARG A 114 -8.91 3.66 -6.91
N VAL A 115 -8.21 4.78 -6.68
CA VAL A 115 -7.10 5.20 -7.54
C VAL A 115 -5.94 4.20 -7.48
N ILE A 116 -5.63 3.67 -6.28
CA ILE A 116 -4.57 2.67 -6.12
C ILE A 116 -4.94 1.36 -6.82
N GLU A 117 -6.18 0.89 -6.68
CA GLU A 117 -6.64 -0.31 -7.38
C GLU A 117 -6.60 -0.15 -8.89
N ALA A 118 -7.09 0.96 -9.44
CA ALA A 118 -7.00 1.26 -10.86
C ALA A 118 -5.54 1.26 -11.35
N GLY A 119 -4.62 1.81 -10.56
CA GLY A 119 -3.19 1.72 -10.82
C GLY A 119 -2.69 0.27 -10.83
N LEU A 120 -3.09 -0.54 -9.84
CA LEU A 120 -2.72 -1.96 -9.77
C LEU A 120 -3.31 -2.76 -10.94
N GLN A 121 -4.52 -2.43 -11.38
CA GLN A 121 -5.13 -3.01 -12.57
C GLN A 121 -4.28 -2.74 -13.81
N ASN A 122 -3.84 -1.50 -14.01
CA ASN A 122 -2.94 -1.15 -15.11
C ASN A 122 -1.58 -1.86 -15.01
N ALA A 123 -1.05 -2.04 -13.79
CA ALA A 123 0.27 -2.63 -13.57
C ALA A 123 0.29 -4.16 -13.68
N MET A 124 -0.77 -4.84 -13.23
CA MET A 124 -0.74 -6.30 -13.00
C MET A 124 -2.08 -7.01 -13.18
N ASN A 125 -3.11 -6.35 -13.73
CA ASN A 125 -4.40 -6.95 -14.10
C ASN A 125 -5.10 -7.67 -12.93
N VAL A 126 -5.27 -6.98 -11.81
CA VAL A 126 -5.80 -7.53 -10.55
C VAL A 126 -7.25 -8.05 -10.64
N TYR A 127 -8.05 -7.59 -11.60
CA TYR A 127 -9.44 -8.06 -11.76
C TYR A 127 -9.56 -9.53 -12.19
N ASN A 128 -8.47 -10.13 -12.69
CA ASN A 128 -8.39 -11.56 -12.99
C ASN A 128 -7.89 -12.40 -11.81
N GLY A 129 -7.89 -11.83 -10.60
CA GLY A 129 -7.37 -12.45 -9.40
C GLY A 129 -5.87 -12.20 -9.22
N CYS A 130 -5.48 -11.96 -7.97
CA CYS A 130 -4.08 -11.82 -7.59
C CYS A 130 -3.89 -12.21 -6.11
N PHE A 131 -2.65 -12.53 -5.74
CA PHE A 131 -2.30 -12.65 -4.32
C PHE A 131 -1.86 -11.30 -3.75
N ALA A 132 -2.16 -11.06 -2.48
CA ALA A 132 -1.69 -9.87 -1.78
C ALA A 132 -0.15 -9.73 -1.78
N CYS A 133 0.61 -10.83 -1.88
CA CYS A 133 2.08 -10.74 -2.03
C CYS A 133 2.52 -10.09 -3.35
N ASP A 134 1.76 -10.27 -4.43
CA ASP A 134 2.06 -9.65 -5.72
C ASP A 134 1.77 -8.15 -5.65
N VAL A 135 0.67 -7.77 -5.01
CA VAL A 135 0.32 -6.38 -4.69
C VAL A 135 1.43 -5.72 -3.87
N PHE A 136 1.88 -6.39 -2.80
CA PHE A 136 2.99 -5.91 -1.98
C PHE A 136 4.29 -5.77 -2.79
N THR A 137 4.63 -6.73 -3.64
CA THR A 137 5.80 -6.66 -4.50
C THR A 137 5.71 -5.50 -5.48
N THR A 138 4.55 -5.27 -6.09
CA THR A 138 4.31 -4.13 -6.99
C THR A 138 4.49 -2.81 -6.24
N ILE A 139 3.78 -2.63 -5.13
CA ILE A 139 3.78 -1.39 -4.37
C ILE A 139 5.16 -1.08 -3.78
N THR A 140 5.84 -2.07 -3.21
CA THR A 140 7.11 -1.88 -2.48
C THR A 140 8.37 -2.05 -3.33
N GLY A 141 8.26 -2.74 -4.47
CA GLY A 141 9.40 -3.13 -5.30
C GLY A 141 10.24 -4.25 -4.66
N PHE A 142 9.82 -4.79 -3.52
CA PHE A 142 10.56 -5.83 -2.82
C PHE A 142 10.30 -7.20 -3.45
N LYS A 143 11.34 -8.03 -3.45
CA LYS A 143 11.25 -9.41 -3.93
C LYS A 143 10.57 -10.30 -2.89
N GLN A 144 9.83 -11.30 -3.39
CA GLN A 144 9.23 -12.31 -2.54
C GLN A 144 10.29 -13.27 -1.99
N SER A 145 10.11 -13.70 -0.74
CA SER A 145 10.90 -14.71 -0.06
C SER A 145 9.96 -15.74 0.53
N GLN A 146 9.92 -16.92 -0.09
CA GLN A 146 9.04 -17.99 0.35
C GLN A 146 9.62 -18.71 1.57
N VAL A 147 8.76 -19.00 2.54
CA VAL A 147 9.08 -19.76 3.75
C VAL A 147 8.00 -20.82 3.99
N ARG A 148 8.40 -21.96 4.58
CA ARG A 148 7.51 -23.09 4.86
C ARG A 148 7.82 -23.72 6.22
N GLY A 149 6.90 -24.52 6.72
CA GLY A 149 7.06 -25.31 7.95
C GLY A 149 6.74 -24.55 9.24
N ALA A 150 6.50 -25.31 10.32
CA ALA A 150 6.01 -24.81 11.59
C ALA A 150 6.92 -23.74 12.22
N THR A 151 8.24 -23.96 12.24
CA THR A 151 9.21 -23.00 12.78
C THR A 151 9.14 -21.65 12.06
N SER A 152 9.07 -21.67 10.73
CA SER A 152 8.97 -20.43 9.93
C SER A 152 7.67 -19.70 10.21
N LYS A 153 6.54 -20.43 10.31
CA LYS A 153 5.23 -19.87 10.68
C LYS A 153 5.31 -19.17 12.04
N THR A 154 5.81 -19.86 13.07
CA THR A 154 5.95 -19.31 14.42
C THR A 154 6.85 -18.08 14.45
N ASN A 155 7.99 -18.10 13.74
CA ASN A 155 8.90 -16.97 13.66
C ASN A 155 8.26 -15.76 12.97
N LEU A 156 7.51 -15.98 11.89
CA LEU A 156 6.81 -14.92 11.18
C LEU A 156 5.72 -14.29 12.06
N MET A 157 4.92 -15.12 12.72
CA MET A 157 3.90 -14.66 13.67
C MET A 157 4.49 -13.88 14.85
N ASN A 158 5.61 -14.35 15.42
CA ASN A 158 6.31 -13.64 16.49
C ASN A 158 6.90 -12.30 16.01
N THR A 159 7.40 -12.25 14.77
CA THR A 159 7.89 -11.01 14.16
C THR A 159 6.76 -10.00 14.02
N MET A 160 5.62 -10.41 13.47
CA MET A 160 4.45 -9.54 13.34
C MET A 160 3.91 -9.08 14.69
N ALA A 161 3.86 -9.97 15.70
CA ALA A 161 3.44 -9.63 17.05
C ALA A 161 4.34 -8.56 17.69
N SER A 162 5.67 -8.70 17.52
CA SER A 162 6.65 -7.73 18.01
C SER A 162 6.48 -6.35 17.36
N LYS A 163 6.21 -6.30 16.05
CA LYS A 163 5.93 -5.05 15.32
C LYS A 163 4.62 -4.39 15.75
N CYS A 164 3.59 -5.17 16.05
CA CYS A 164 2.37 -4.64 16.63
C CYS A 164 2.62 -4.07 18.03
N ALA A 165 3.34 -4.80 18.89
CA ALA A 165 3.67 -4.38 20.25
C ALA A 165 4.55 -3.11 20.31
N SER A 166 5.43 -2.88 19.33
CA SER A 166 6.22 -1.64 19.22
C SER A 166 5.44 -0.44 18.69
N GLY A 167 4.18 -0.64 18.30
CA GLY A 167 3.34 0.38 17.65
C GLY A 167 3.76 0.69 16.21
N ASP A 168 4.65 -0.10 15.60
CA ASP A 168 4.96 0.03 14.17
C ASP A 168 3.83 -0.51 13.29
N GLY A 169 3.09 -1.50 13.81
CA GLY A 169 2.06 -2.21 13.06
C GLY A 169 2.64 -3.09 11.96
N ILE A 170 1.78 -3.69 11.15
CA ILE A 170 2.15 -4.65 10.11
C ILE A 170 1.42 -4.37 8.81
N THR A 171 2.05 -4.69 7.68
CA THR A 171 1.41 -4.75 6.37
C THR A 171 1.45 -6.21 5.94
N ALA A 172 0.34 -6.89 6.14
CA ALA A 172 0.23 -8.33 6.00
C ALA A 172 -1.18 -8.73 5.56
N ALA A 173 -1.30 -9.89 4.93
CA ALA A 173 -2.55 -10.47 4.47
C ALA A 173 -2.47 -12.01 4.54
N CYS A 174 -3.61 -12.67 4.48
CA CYS A 174 -3.72 -14.13 4.58
C CYS A 174 -4.93 -14.68 3.82
N ASP A 175 -4.99 -16.01 3.72
CA ASP A 175 -6.20 -16.78 3.43
C ASP A 175 -6.23 -18.06 4.26
N PHE A 176 -7.41 -18.70 4.33
CA PHE A 176 -7.68 -19.83 5.22
C PHE A 176 -8.06 -21.10 4.45
N THR A 177 -7.71 -22.26 5.02
CA THR A 177 -8.19 -23.59 4.60
C THR A 177 -9.29 -24.16 5.51
N ILE A 178 -9.55 -23.52 6.65
CA ILE A 178 -10.63 -23.89 7.58
C ILE A 178 -11.57 -22.70 7.66
N ALA A 179 -12.85 -22.94 7.38
CA ALA A 179 -13.90 -21.92 7.42
C ALA A 179 -14.38 -21.70 8.86
N ASP A 180 -14.82 -20.48 9.14
CA ASP A 180 -15.64 -20.11 10.30
C ASP A 180 -16.74 -19.16 9.82
N PRO A 181 -17.86 -19.71 9.28
CA PRO A 181 -18.91 -18.92 8.68
C PRO A 181 -19.57 -17.93 9.65
N ASP A 182 -19.62 -18.27 10.95
CA ASP A 182 -20.20 -17.40 11.99
C ASP A 182 -19.39 -16.11 12.16
N LYS A 183 -18.09 -16.15 11.82
CA LYS A 183 -17.19 -14.98 11.79
C LYS A 183 -16.97 -14.41 10.40
N GLY A 184 -17.60 -14.96 9.36
CA GLY A 184 -17.37 -14.54 7.96
C GLY A 184 -16.03 -15.03 7.38
N ILE A 185 -15.45 -16.10 7.91
CA ILE A 185 -14.22 -16.71 7.40
C ILE A 185 -14.54 -17.83 6.40
N LEU A 186 -14.08 -17.64 5.17
CA LEU A 186 -14.07 -18.62 4.10
C LEU A 186 -12.80 -19.49 4.15
N GLY A 187 -12.99 -20.81 4.13
CA GLY A 187 -11.92 -21.82 4.25
C GLY A 187 -11.54 -22.52 2.95
N ASN A 188 -11.88 -21.95 1.79
CA ASN A 188 -11.58 -22.55 0.48
C ASN A 188 -10.29 -21.98 -0.16
N GLY A 189 -9.60 -21.04 0.50
CA GLY A 189 -8.41 -20.37 -0.03
C GLY A 189 -8.70 -19.42 -1.19
N GLU A 190 -9.96 -19.09 -1.46
CA GLU A 190 -10.37 -18.19 -2.56
C GLU A 190 -10.58 -16.74 -2.10
N HIS A 191 -10.54 -16.48 -0.79
CA HIS A 191 -10.76 -15.16 -0.22
C HIS A 191 -9.58 -14.70 0.63
N SER A 192 -9.08 -13.49 0.33
CA SER A 192 -7.99 -12.88 1.08
C SER A 192 -8.53 -11.96 2.18
N TYR A 193 -7.77 -11.84 3.27
CA TYR A 193 -8.03 -10.93 4.37
C TYR A 193 -6.76 -10.17 4.69
N SER A 194 -6.86 -8.89 5.03
CA SER A 194 -5.71 -8.19 5.61
C SER A 194 -5.55 -8.58 7.08
N ILE A 195 -4.31 -8.61 7.56
CA ILE A 195 -4.03 -8.80 8.99
C ILE A 195 -3.80 -7.43 9.61
N GLN A 196 -4.71 -7.03 10.50
CA GLN A 196 -4.64 -5.74 11.19
C GLN A 196 -3.63 -5.78 12.34
N SER A 197 -3.74 -6.80 13.19
CA SER A 197 -2.87 -6.92 14.35
C SER A 197 -2.65 -8.36 14.77
N VAL A 198 -1.50 -8.59 15.40
CA VAL A 198 -1.11 -9.88 15.98
C VAL A 198 -0.59 -9.62 17.39
N THR A 199 -1.05 -10.41 18.34
CA THR A 199 -0.54 -10.42 19.71
C THR A 199 -0.02 -11.82 20.05
N LYS A 200 0.26 -12.07 21.33
CA LYS A 200 0.59 -13.43 21.79
C LYS A 200 -0.61 -14.38 21.62
N ASP A 201 -1.83 -13.90 21.84
CA ASP A 201 -3.00 -14.76 22.00
C ASP A 201 -4.09 -14.50 20.96
N THR A 202 -4.04 -13.37 20.25
CA THR A 202 -5.11 -12.92 19.33
C THR A 202 -4.54 -12.47 17.99
N VAL A 203 -5.28 -12.74 16.93
CA VAL A 203 -5.09 -12.15 15.60
C VAL A 203 -6.38 -11.46 15.20
N VAL A 204 -6.25 -10.25 14.65
CA VAL A 204 -7.38 -9.50 14.08
C VAL A 204 -7.15 -9.36 12.58
N VAL A 205 -8.12 -9.81 11.79
CA VAL A 205 -8.14 -9.69 10.34
C VAL A 205 -9.30 -8.81 9.88
N ILE A 206 -9.24 -8.32 8.65
CA ILE A 206 -10.26 -7.45 8.06
C ILE A 206 -10.74 -8.09 6.77
N ASN A 207 -12.07 -8.20 6.62
CA ASN A 207 -12.68 -8.74 5.42
C ASN A 207 -12.69 -7.66 4.31
N PRO A 208 -12.17 -7.92 3.11
CA PRO A 208 -12.17 -6.92 2.04
C PRO A 208 -13.56 -6.56 1.53
N TRP A 209 -14.60 -7.38 1.77
CA TRP A 209 -15.98 -7.01 1.41
C TRP A 209 -16.47 -5.76 2.15
N ASP A 210 -16.01 -5.55 3.38
CA ASP A 210 -16.24 -4.33 4.16
C ASP A 210 -15.05 -4.11 5.09
N THR A 211 -14.21 -3.12 4.78
CA THR A 211 -12.99 -2.90 5.56
C THR A 211 -13.21 -2.35 6.97
N SER A 212 -14.46 -2.05 7.34
CA SER A 212 -14.82 -1.69 8.72
C SER A 212 -15.07 -2.92 9.60
N GLU A 213 -15.28 -4.10 9.00
CA GLU A 213 -15.54 -5.35 9.71
C GLU A 213 -14.25 -5.99 10.20
N LEU A 214 -14.10 -6.02 11.53
CA LEU A 214 -12.94 -6.62 12.21
C LEU A 214 -13.30 -8.02 12.71
N ILE A 215 -12.53 -9.01 12.29
CA ILE A 215 -12.70 -10.39 12.72
C ILE A 215 -11.56 -10.74 13.69
N SER A 216 -11.92 -11.00 14.94
CA SER A 216 -10.98 -11.39 16.00
C SER A 216 -11.02 -12.91 16.23
N MET A 217 -9.85 -13.54 16.28
CA MET A 217 -9.72 -14.96 16.58
C MET A 217 -8.49 -15.24 17.45
N SER A 218 -8.48 -16.42 18.09
CA SER A 218 -7.29 -16.82 18.84
C SER A 218 -6.12 -17.07 17.89
N ARG A 219 -4.89 -16.76 18.33
CA ARG A 219 -3.70 -17.01 17.53
C ARG A 219 -3.53 -18.49 17.19
N SER A 220 -3.90 -19.39 18.11
CA SER A 220 -3.89 -20.84 17.85
C SER A 220 -4.86 -21.25 16.75
N GLU A 221 -6.08 -20.69 16.75
CA GLU A 221 -7.08 -20.92 15.72
C GLU A 221 -6.58 -20.40 14.37
N PHE A 222 -6.07 -19.17 14.31
CA PHE A 222 -5.43 -18.60 13.13
C PHE A 222 -4.31 -19.49 12.60
N GLU A 223 -3.32 -19.84 13.43
CA GLU A 223 -2.18 -20.66 13.00
C GLU A 223 -2.60 -22.07 12.54
N SER A 224 -3.72 -22.60 13.03
CA SER A 224 -4.25 -23.91 12.61
C SER A 224 -5.08 -23.87 11.32
N SER A 225 -5.65 -22.70 10.99
CA SER A 225 -6.59 -22.51 9.87
C SER A 225 -5.95 -21.87 8.64
N ILE A 226 -4.83 -21.17 8.80
CA ILE A 226 -4.19 -20.46 7.68
C ILE A 226 -3.62 -21.42 6.64
N ARG A 227 -3.80 -21.07 5.37
CA ARG A 227 -3.18 -21.75 4.23
C ARG A 227 -2.05 -20.91 3.66
N TYR A 228 -2.26 -19.60 3.61
CA TYR A 228 -1.33 -18.62 3.07
C TYR A 228 -1.23 -17.42 3.99
N MET A 229 -0.04 -16.84 4.09
CA MET A 229 0.19 -15.59 4.80
C MET A 229 1.35 -14.83 4.18
N THR A 230 1.20 -13.51 4.02
CA THR A 230 2.23 -12.64 3.46
C THR A 230 2.46 -11.43 4.36
N TYR A 231 3.69 -10.95 4.44
CA TYR A 231 4.11 -9.82 5.27
C TYR A 231 5.22 -9.01 4.60
N VAL A 232 5.10 -7.69 4.65
CA VAL A 232 6.15 -6.77 4.19
C VAL A 232 7.18 -6.53 5.28
N ASP A 233 8.36 -7.14 5.12
CA ASP A 233 9.51 -6.86 5.96
C ASP A 233 10.32 -5.70 5.38
N ASN A 234 9.94 -4.48 5.76
CA ASN A 234 10.63 -3.26 5.31
C ASN A 234 12.07 -3.11 5.84
N THR A 235 12.43 -3.82 6.91
CA THR A 235 13.81 -3.83 7.40
C THR A 235 14.70 -4.68 6.49
N ALA A 236 14.24 -5.88 6.13
CA ALA A 236 14.97 -6.77 5.23
C ALA A 236 14.69 -6.53 3.73
N LYS A 237 13.79 -5.58 3.40
CA LYS A 237 13.40 -5.22 2.02
C LYS A 237 12.88 -6.42 1.22
N LYS A 238 12.00 -7.21 1.83
CA LYS A 238 11.39 -8.42 1.23
C LYS A 238 9.89 -8.52 1.53
N VAL A 239 9.16 -9.18 0.64
CA VAL A 239 7.81 -9.68 0.92
C VAL A 239 7.94 -11.14 1.34
N VAL A 240 7.71 -11.44 2.61
CA VAL A 240 7.76 -12.82 3.12
C VAL A 240 6.46 -13.51 2.79
N VAL A 241 6.53 -14.69 2.18
CA VAL A 241 5.36 -15.47 1.79
C VAL A 241 5.42 -16.84 2.45
N PHE A 242 4.45 -17.13 3.32
CA PHE A 242 4.28 -18.42 3.96
C PHE A 242 3.18 -19.22 3.27
N TRP A 243 3.46 -20.51 3.07
CA TRP A 243 2.49 -21.52 2.63
C TRP A 243 2.47 -22.66 3.64
N ALA A 244 1.27 -23.04 4.08
CA ALA A 244 1.02 -24.20 4.94
C ALA A 244 1.34 -25.53 4.22
#